data_AF-A0A344WFQ7-F1
#
_entry.id   AF-A0A344WFQ7-F1
#
_cell.length_a   1.000
_cell.length_b   1.000
_cell.length_c   1.000
_cell.angle_alpha   90.00
_cell.angle_beta   90.00
_cell.angle_gamma   90.00
#
_symmetry.space_group_name_H-M   'P 1'
#
loop_
_entity.id
_entity.type
_entity.pdbx_description
1 polymer ?
#
loop_
_entity_poly.entity_id
_entity_poly.type
_entity_poly.pdbx_seq_one_letter_code
_entity_poly.pdbx_strand_id
1 'polypeptide(L)'
;MGHPDDPAIVLLEHPQQSPDFWRDLCVALVKAGRQVVRIAHGEASSALKRRGTDAYTTETLRAILSQLPMRPVLLAAGDHAAAAISAVSQDGALLATGLVLITPDIHPATEIATILESLPALIITTAQGASPHGIAHVAMGVPHAEAVEIGAGEPLTAAECLDAFSAVLIDFLERRLPRSTPEYRLGSDARTLRDALGCFATGVTILTARDSAGQPVGLTANSFTSVSLDPPLLLACIARSSASSEVFRSSAHFAVNVLHIGQQPASIRFSRRDEDRFGATPWEPGLNGTPVLTGSLATFECARHDVHEGGDHIILMGQVERARFEPRRDPLLYFRGKYRRLHFS
;
A
#
# COMPACT_ATOMS: atom_id res chain seq x y z
N MET A 1 11.73 15.61 7.80
CA MET A 1 10.31 15.19 7.91
C MET A 1 10.26 13.76 8.43
N GLY A 2 9.20 13.31 9.10
CA GLY A 2 9.12 11.96 9.69
C GLY A 2 9.65 11.88 11.14
N HIS A 3 9.56 10.70 11.77
CA HIS A 3 10.01 10.50 13.15
C HIS A 3 11.54 10.38 13.21
N PRO A 4 12.24 10.96 14.22
CA PRO A 4 13.71 10.87 14.32
C PRO A 4 14.27 9.45 14.44
N ASP A 5 13.48 8.52 14.98
CA ASP A 5 13.87 7.11 15.16
C ASP A 5 13.57 6.23 13.93
N ASP A 6 12.90 6.78 12.90
CA ASP A 6 12.66 6.06 11.65
C ASP A 6 13.94 6.00 10.80
N PRO A 7 14.16 4.96 9.98
CA PRO A 7 15.32 4.90 9.09
C PRO A 7 15.41 6.14 8.20
N ALA A 8 16.59 6.76 8.20
CA ALA A 8 16.83 8.02 7.55
C ALA A 8 17.07 7.87 6.04
N ILE A 9 16.54 8.82 5.27
CA ILE A 9 16.79 9.02 3.85
C ILE A 9 17.27 10.44 3.67
N VAL A 10 18.47 10.60 3.11
CA VAL A 10 18.98 11.91 2.67
C VAL A 10 18.62 12.06 1.20
N LEU A 11 17.75 13.04 0.93
CA LEU A 11 17.25 13.34 -0.41
C LEU A 11 18.04 14.52 -1.00
N LEU A 12 18.82 14.26 -2.04
CA LEU A 12 19.53 15.28 -2.81
C LEU A 12 18.66 15.70 -3.99
N GLU A 13 17.95 16.81 -3.84
CA GLU A 13 17.02 17.31 -4.86
C GLU A 13 17.76 17.81 -6.09
N HIS A 14 17.32 17.41 -7.27
CA HIS A 14 17.91 17.84 -8.54
C HIS A 14 16.90 18.68 -9.36
N PRO A 15 17.33 19.75 -10.05
CA PRO A 15 16.46 20.62 -10.84
C PRO A 15 15.74 19.95 -12.03
N GLN A 16 16.21 18.78 -12.48
CA GLN A 16 15.52 18.02 -13.54
C GLN A 16 14.12 17.55 -13.11
N GLN A 17 13.85 17.45 -11.81
CA GLN A 17 12.53 17.08 -11.28
C GLN A 17 11.85 18.30 -10.66
N SER A 18 10.51 18.33 -10.74
CA SER A 18 9.75 19.46 -10.21
C SER A 18 9.83 19.52 -8.67
N PRO A 19 9.73 20.73 -8.06
CA PRO A 19 9.63 20.84 -6.61
C PRO A 19 8.42 20.09 -6.01
N ASP A 20 7.34 19.97 -6.78
CA ASP A 20 6.14 19.24 -6.39
C ASP A 20 6.41 17.73 -6.35
N PHE A 21 7.12 17.18 -7.34
CA PHE A 21 7.57 15.79 -7.34
C PHE A 21 8.37 15.47 -6.07
N TRP A 22 9.34 16.31 -5.70
CA TRP A 22 10.14 16.09 -4.48
C TRP A 22 9.30 16.17 -3.20
N ARG A 23 8.33 17.08 -3.15
CA ARG A 23 7.42 17.22 -2.02
C ARG A 23 6.54 15.99 -1.86
N ASP A 24 5.94 15.51 -2.94
CA ASP A 24 5.04 14.37 -2.93
C ASP A 24 5.79 13.07 -2.63
N LEU A 25 7.00 12.91 -3.17
CA LEU A 25 7.91 11.83 -2.80
C LEU A 25 8.25 11.85 -1.30
N CYS A 26 8.54 13.02 -0.73
CA CYS A 26 8.77 13.14 0.72
C CYS A 26 7.55 12.71 1.53
N VAL A 27 6.35 13.10 1.10
CA VAL A 27 5.10 12.68 1.74
C VAL A 27 4.91 11.16 1.64
N ALA A 28 5.17 10.57 0.47
CA ALA A 28 5.11 9.12 0.27
C ALA A 28 6.11 8.39 1.18
N LEU A 29 7.36 8.84 1.25
CA LEU A 29 8.40 8.25 2.11
C LEU A 29 8.07 8.39 3.59
N VAL A 30 7.54 9.53 4.04
CA VAL A 30 7.11 9.73 5.43
C VAL A 30 5.87 8.92 5.77
N LYS A 31 4.91 8.74 4.85
CA LYS A 31 3.77 7.81 5.05
C LYS A 31 4.25 6.36 5.09
N ALA A 32 5.22 6.05 4.24
CA ALA A 32 5.92 4.80 4.27
C ALA A 32 6.78 4.67 5.52
N GLY A 33 6.91 5.75 6.35
CA GLY A 33 7.52 6.00 7.68
C GLY A 33 9.04 6.19 7.72
N ARG A 34 9.59 6.82 6.70
CA ARG A 34 11.02 7.14 6.64
C ARG A 34 11.24 8.52 7.22
N GLN A 35 12.38 8.71 7.89
CA GLN A 35 12.82 10.06 8.22
C GLN A 35 13.48 10.66 6.97
N VAL A 36 12.90 11.71 6.41
CA VAL A 36 13.46 12.35 5.20
C VAL A 36 14.20 13.62 5.57
N VAL A 37 15.50 13.65 5.30
CA VAL A 37 16.38 14.82 5.40
C VAL A 37 16.57 15.36 3.98
N ARG A 38 15.90 16.47 3.68
CA ARG A 38 15.98 17.11 2.37
C ARG A 38 17.20 18.03 2.33
N ILE A 39 17.96 17.96 1.25
CA ILE A 39 19.02 18.91 0.96
C ILE A 39 18.66 19.59 -0.37
N ALA A 40 17.93 20.70 -0.26
CA ALA A 40 17.45 21.45 -1.41
C ALA A 40 18.59 22.23 -2.10
N HIS A 41 18.47 22.38 -3.42
CA HIS A 41 19.42 23.15 -4.23
C HIS A 41 19.44 24.61 -3.75
N GLY A 42 20.54 25.04 -3.12
CA GLY A 42 20.74 26.41 -2.61
C GLY A 42 20.56 26.61 -1.10
N GLU A 43 20.06 25.61 -0.35
CA GLU A 43 19.97 25.61 1.12
C GLU A 43 21.23 25.06 1.83
N ALA A 44 22.38 25.06 1.14
CA ALA A 44 23.69 25.11 1.80
C ALA A 44 23.81 26.48 2.53
N SER A 45 23.05 26.60 3.62
CA SER A 45 22.76 27.83 4.33
C SER A 45 24.04 28.52 4.80
N SER A 46 24.14 29.81 4.47
CA SER A 46 24.82 30.95 5.13
C SER A 46 26.25 30.83 5.72
N ALA A 47 26.72 29.65 6.12
CA ALA A 47 28.09 29.38 6.57
C ALA A 47 29.07 29.15 5.40
N LEU A 48 28.61 28.60 4.26
CA LEU A 48 29.47 28.15 3.15
C LEU A 48 29.65 29.18 2.02
N LYS A 49 28.89 30.29 2.00
CA LYS A 49 28.97 31.32 0.93
C LYS A 49 30.29 32.13 0.87
N ARG A 50 31.23 31.94 1.80
CA ARG A 50 32.52 32.67 1.80
C ARG A 50 33.61 32.04 0.90
N ARG A 51 33.35 30.91 0.22
CA ARG A 51 34.37 30.19 -0.55
C ARG A 51 34.10 29.98 -2.05
N GLY A 52 33.00 30.47 -2.60
CA GLY A 52 32.82 30.57 -4.06
C GLY A 52 32.86 29.23 -4.82
N THR A 53 32.23 28.18 -4.31
CA THR A 53 32.14 26.86 -4.98
C THR A 53 30.69 26.50 -5.29
N ASP A 54 30.45 26.05 -6.52
CA ASP A 54 29.18 25.48 -7.00
C ASP A 54 28.82 24.15 -6.31
N ALA A 55 27.55 23.76 -6.48
CA ALA A 55 26.87 22.50 -6.17
C ALA A 55 27.63 21.37 -5.42
N TYR A 56 27.05 20.91 -4.30
CA TYR A 56 27.28 19.62 -3.61
C TYR A 56 28.68 18.98 -3.74
N THR A 57 29.69 19.53 -3.05
CA THR A 57 30.99 18.84 -2.98
C THR A 57 30.90 17.56 -2.14
N THR A 58 31.68 16.55 -2.53
CA THR A 58 31.84 15.27 -1.83
C THR A 58 32.10 15.46 -0.32
N GLU A 59 32.95 16.42 0.04
CA GLU A 59 33.32 16.70 1.43
C GLU A 59 32.14 17.25 2.24
N THR A 60 31.31 18.10 1.62
CA THR A 60 30.12 18.66 2.27
C THR A 60 29.12 17.55 2.58
N LEU A 61 28.89 16.65 1.63
CA LEU A 61 28.00 15.52 1.83
C LEU A 61 28.53 14.57 2.91
N ARG A 62 29.83 14.23 2.90
CA ARG A 62 30.45 13.42 3.96
C ARG A 62 30.33 14.05 5.35
N ALA A 63 30.52 15.37 5.46
CA ALA A 63 30.38 16.09 6.71
C ALA A 63 28.95 16.02 7.27
N ILE A 64 27.94 16.15 6.40
CA ILE A 64 26.53 16.00 6.78
C ILE A 64 26.24 14.56 7.24
N LEU A 65 26.66 13.56 6.45
CA LEU A 65 26.43 12.14 6.77
C LEU A 65 27.06 11.73 8.09
N SER A 66 28.26 12.24 8.40
CA SER A 66 28.98 11.95 9.64
C SER A 66 28.30 12.55 10.89
N GLN A 67 27.41 13.53 10.73
CA GLN A 67 26.67 14.15 11.83
C GLN A 67 25.31 13.50 12.09
N LEU A 68 24.86 12.60 11.22
CA LEU A 68 23.58 11.92 11.39
C LEU A 68 23.69 10.81 12.44
N PRO A 69 22.69 10.65 13.33
CA PRO A 69 22.71 9.64 14.38
C PRO A 69 22.60 8.20 13.84
N MET A 70 22.11 8.05 12.60
CA MET A 70 21.98 6.79 11.89
C MET A 70 22.50 6.94 10.48
N ARG A 71 23.07 5.85 9.93
CA ARG A 71 23.49 5.78 8.52
C ARG A 71 22.26 5.84 7.62
N PRO A 72 22.09 6.88 6.79
CA PRO A 72 20.92 7.01 5.94
C PRO A 72 21.06 6.21 4.64
N VAL A 73 19.96 6.12 3.90
CA VAL A 73 19.98 5.89 2.46
C VAL A 73 20.18 7.21 1.76
N LEU A 74 21.12 7.25 0.82
CA LEU A 74 21.26 8.39 -0.07
C LEU A 74 20.33 8.21 -1.27
N LEU A 75 19.47 9.18 -1.53
CA LEU A 75 18.70 9.27 -2.77
C LEU A 75 19.18 10.49 -3.54
N ALA A 76 19.72 10.26 -4.74
CA ALA A 76 20.29 11.31 -5.57
C ALA A 76 19.82 11.20 -7.02
N ALA A 77 19.64 12.33 -7.68
CA ALA A 77 19.21 12.40 -9.07
C ALA A 77 20.16 13.25 -9.93
N GLY A 78 20.22 12.96 -11.22
CA GLY A 78 20.98 13.76 -12.18
C GLY A 78 22.48 13.81 -11.85
N ASP A 79 23.07 15.00 -11.93
CA ASP A 79 24.51 15.20 -11.65
C ASP A 79 24.88 15.03 -10.16
N HIS A 80 23.91 15.19 -9.25
CA HIS A 80 24.10 14.93 -7.82
C HIS A 80 24.38 13.44 -7.51
N ALA A 81 24.06 12.53 -8.43
CA ALA A 81 24.41 11.11 -8.31
C ALA A 81 25.93 10.89 -8.19
N ALA A 82 26.74 11.64 -8.95
CA ALA A 82 28.19 11.52 -8.92
C ALA A 82 28.78 11.94 -7.56
N ALA A 83 28.25 13.02 -6.98
CA ALA A 83 28.63 13.49 -5.65
C ALA A 83 28.23 12.48 -4.57
N ALA A 84 27.03 11.89 -4.67
CA ALA A 84 26.56 10.86 -3.74
C ALA A 84 27.46 9.61 -3.77
N ILE A 85 27.78 9.10 -4.98
CA ILE A 85 28.69 7.97 -5.17
C ILE A 85 30.07 8.28 -4.58
N SER A 86 30.62 9.47 -4.89
CA SER A 86 31.93 9.89 -4.40
C SER A 86 31.96 10.02 -2.87
N ALA A 87 30.87 10.49 -2.25
CA ALA A 87 30.76 10.62 -0.80
C ALA A 87 30.73 9.28 -0.06
N VAL A 88 30.27 8.22 -0.72
CA VAL A 88 30.27 6.85 -0.18
C VAL A 88 31.40 5.99 -0.76
N SER A 89 32.37 6.58 -1.48
CA SER A 89 33.55 5.83 -1.94
C SER A 89 34.52 5.50 -0.79
N GLN A 90 35.23 4.38 -0.89
CA GLN A 90 36.29 3.89 0.02
C GLN A 90 35.88 3.57 1.49
N ASP A 91 34.86 4.22 2.05
CA ASP A 91 34.33 4.03 3.42
C ASP A 91 32.79 4.10 3.48
N GLY A 92 32.10 3.91 2.35
CA GLY A 92 30.67 4.16 2.20
C GLY A 92 29.77 3.44 3.19
N ALA A 93 30.09 2.19 3.51
CA ALA A 93 29.35 1.40 4.49
C ALA A 93 29.37 2.00 5.90
N LEU A 94 30.31 2.90 6.22
CA LEU A 94 30.34 3.62 7.49
C LEU A 94 29.42 4.86 7.49
N LEU A 95 29.18 5.45 6.32
CA LEU A 95 28.44 6.72 6.18
C LEU A 95 27.01 6.54 5.69
N ALA A 96 26.71 5.47 4.96
CA ALA A 96 25.41 5.18 4.40
C ALA A 96 25.09 3.69 4.53
N THR A 97 23.81 3.36 4.43
CA THR A 97 23.33 1.97 4.48
C THR A 97 22.76 1.46 3.15
N GLY A 98 22.65 2.36 2.16
CA GLY A 98 22.24 2.06 0.80
C GLY A 98 22.27 3.31 -0.08
N LEU A 99 22.21 3.11 -1.40
CA LEU A 99 22.24 4.17 -2.39
C LEU A 99 21.09 4.00 -3.40
N VAL A 100 20.37 5.07 -3.68
CA VAL A 100 19.32 5.13 -4.69
C VAL A 100 19.67 6.23 -5.69
N LEU A 101 19.78 5.86 -6.95
CA LEU A 101 20.17 6.77 -8.03
C LEU A 101 19.03 6.90 -9.04
N ILE A 102 18.65 8.14 -9.34
CA ILE A 102 17.70 8.47 -10.42
C ILE A 102 18.49 9.09 -11.57
N THR A 103 18.55 8.43 -12.71
CA THR A 103 19.38 8.92 -13.81
C THR A 103 18.79 8.59 -15.19
N PRO A 104 18.89 9.49 -16.17
CA PRO A 104 18.60 9.17 -17.57
C PRO A 104 19.77 8.44 -18.28
N ASP A 105 21.01 8.66 -17.84
CA ASP A 105 22.22 8.06 -18.41
C ASP A 105 23.30 7.96 -17.32
N ILE A 106 23.58 6.75 -16.84
CA ILE A 106 24.87 6.45 -16.19
C ILE A 106 25.70 5.68 -17.21
N HIS A 107 26.77 6.30 -17.69
CA HIS A 107 27.92 5.54 -18.18
C HIS A 107 28.74 5.15 -16.96
N PRO A 108 28.79 3.87 -16.57
CA PRO A 108 29.64 3.47 -15.47
C PRO A 108 31.10 3.62 -15.91
N ALA A 109 31.76 4.67 -15.46
CA ALA A 109 33.21 4.61 -15.34
C ALA A 109 33.53 3.47 -14.35
N THR A 110 34.59 2.72 -14.62
CA THR A 110 35.06 1.56 -13.85
C THR A 110 35.22 1.84 -12.35
N GLU A 111 35.26 3.10 -11.94
CA GLU A 111 35.31 3.58 -10.55
C GLU A 111 34.02 3.36 -9.75
N ILE A 112 32.83 3.29 -10.39
CA ILE A 112 31.54 3.11 -9.69
C ILE A 112 31.34 1.66 -9.22
N ALA A 113 31.84 0.68 -10.00
CA ALA A 113 31.67 -0.75 -9.72
C ALA A 113 32.27 -1.16 -8.37
N THR A 114 33.48 -0.67 -8.07
CA THR A 114 34.21 -0.97 -6.82
C THR A 114 33.53 -0.36 -5.58
N ILE A 115 32.81 0.75 -5.73
CA ILE A 115 32.16 1.47 -4.62
C ILE A 115 30.89 0.75 -4.15
N LEU A 116 30.20 0.11 -5.08
CA LEU A 116 28.91 -0.53 -4.84
C LEU A 116 29.02 -2.00 -4.38
N GLU A 117 30.23 -2.59 -4.34
CA GLU A 117 30.43 -3.97 -3.87
C GLU A 117 29.93 -4.22 -2.43
N SER A 118 29.88 -3.19 -1.60
CA SER A 118 29.57 -3.30 -0.16
C SER A 118 28.23 -2.69 0.26
N LEU A 119 27.49 -2.04 -0.64
CA LEU A 119 26.28 -1.29 -0.34
C LEU A 119 25.13 -1.68 -1.26
N PRO A 120 23.94 -2.03 -0.71
CA PRO A 120 22.74 -2.22 -1.53
C PRO A 120 22.45 -0.96 -2.35
N ALA A 121 22.29 -1.11 -3.66
CA ALA A 121 21.99 -0.01 -4.54
C ALA A 121 20.74 -0.26 -5.40
N LEU A 122 19.98 0.80 -5.63
CA LEU A 122 18.86 0.81 -6.57
C LEU A 122 19.10 1.91 -7.61
N ILE A 123 19.08 1.54 -8.88
CA ILE A 123 19.23 2.45 -10.01
C ILE A 123 17.89 2.52 -10.72
N ILE A 124 17.29 3.70 -10.73
CA ILE A 124 16.01 3.96 -11.37
C ILE A 124 16.25 4.85 -12.58
N THR A 125 15.72 4.42 -13.72
CA THR A 125 15.72 5.19 -14.97
C THR A 125 14.29 5.49 -15.38
N THR A 126 14.08 6.67 -15.96
CA THR A 126 12.78 7.07 -16.53
C THR A 126 12.91 7.09 -18.05
N ALA A 127 11.88 6.60 -18.76
CA ALA A 127 11.93 6.36 -20.21
C ALA A 127 12.25 7.59 -21.10
N GLN A 128 12.28 8.81 -20.55
CA GLN A 128 12.74 10.00 -21.29
C GLN A 128 14.28 10.07 -21.34
N GLY A 129 14.92 9.15 -22.07
CA GLY A 129 16.33 9.30 -22.47
C GLY A 129 17.20 8.05 -22.43
N ALA A 130 16.77 6.96 -21.79
CA ALA A 130 17.60 5.77 -21.64
C ALA A 130 17.55 4.84 -22.87
N SER A 131 18.69 4.29 -23.26
CA SER A 131 18.72 3.14 -24.19
C SER A 131 18.43 1.83 -23.43
N PRO A 132 17.59 0.92 -23.95
CA PRO A 132 17.25 -0.36 -23.29
C PRO A 132 18.44 -1.25 -22.93
N HIS A 133 19.58 -1.04 -23.60
CA HIS A 133 20.82 -1.80 -23.39
C HIS A 133 21.72 -1.22 -22.28
N GLY A 134 21.51 0.04 -21.87
CA GLY A 134 22.34 0.71 -20.87
C GLY A 134 22.12 0.16 -19.45
N ILE A 135 20.85 -0.03 -19.07
CA ILE A 135 20.45 -0.32 -17.68
C ILE A 135 20.93 -1.70 -17.23
N ALA A 136 20.71 -2.73 -18.06
CA ALA A 136 21.18 -4.08 -17.77
C ALA A 136 22.72 -4.14 -17.70
N HIS A 137 23.41 -3.36 -18.53
CA HIS A 137 24.87 -3.28 -18.51
C HIS A 137 25.42 -2.62 -17.24
N VAL A 138 24.71 -1.61 -16.69
CA VAL A 138 25.09 -1.00 -15.41
C VAL A 138 24.90 -1.98 -14.25
N ALA A 139 23.79 -2.71 -14.20
CA ALA A 139 23.54 -3.69 -13.14
C ALA A 139 24.51 -4.90 -13.21
N MET A 140 24.86 -5.37 -14.41
CA MET A 140 25.79 -6.50 -14.58
C MET A 140 27.21 -6.20 -14.06
N GLY A 141 27.62 -4.93 -14.01
CA GLY A 141 28.92 -4.51 -13.51
C GLY A 141 28.99 -4.23 -12.00
N VAL A 142 27.87 -4.37 -11.28
CA VAL A 142 27.77 -3.96 -9.88
C VAL A 142 27.14 -5.07 -9.02
N PRO A 143 27.92 -5.70 -8.12
CA PRO A 143 27.37 -6.63 -7.13
C PRO A 143 26.33 -5.93 -6.23
N HIS A 144 25.19 -6.56 -6.00
CA HIS A 144 24.10 -6.04 -5.14
C HIS A 144 23.35 -4.79 -5.63
N ALA A 145 23.54 -4.35 -6.89
CA ALA A 145 22.67 -3.36 -7.51
C ALA A 145 21.43 -3.97 -8.14
N GLU A 146 20.29 -3.31 -7.93
CA GLU A 146 19.03 -3.58 -8.62
C GLU A 146 18.78 -2.42 -9.58
N ALA A 147 18.37 -2.71 -10.82
CA ALA A 147 18.09 -1.68 -11.80
C ALA A 147 16.66 -1.83 -12.33
N VAL A 148 15.92 -0.72 -12.34
CA VAL A 148 14.51 -0.68 -12.71
C VAL A 148 14.26 0.47 -13.69
N GLU A 149 13.51 0.16 -14.74
CA GLU A 149 13.03 1.14 -15.72
C GLU A 149 11.55 1.45 -15.47
N ILE A 150 11.22 2.73 -15.34
CA ILE A 150 9.85 3.20 -15.14
C ILE A 150 9.32 3.79 -16.45
N GLY A 151 8.15 3.31 -16.88
CA GLY A 151 7.50 3.74 -18.13
C GLY A 151 7.98 3.00 -19.37
N ALA A 152 8.49 1.77 -19.23
CA ALA A 152 8.85 0.93 -20.36
C ALA A 152 7.62 0.62 -21.24
N GLY A 153 7.58 1.18 -22.44
CA GLY A 153 6.61 0.84 -23.50
C GLY A 153 5.37 1.72 -23.62
N GLU A 154 4.97 2.47 -22.58
CA GLU A 154 3.81 3.39 -22.65
C GLU A 154 4.09 4.73 -21.95
N PRO A 155 3.61 5.86 -22.49
CA PRO A 155 3.77 7.17 -21.86
C PRO A 155 2.94 7.26 -20.58
N LEU A 156 3.62 7.33 -19.44
CA LEU A 156 2.99 7.58 -18.14
C LEU A 156 2.75 9.08 -17.92
N THR A 157 1.69 9.42 -17.21
CA THR A 157 1.51 10.75 -16.62
C THR A 157 2.53 11.00 -15.51
N ALA A 158 2.72 12.26 -15.12
CA ALA A 158 3.63 12.61 -14.03
C ALA A 158 3.23 11.96 -12.68
N ALA A 159 1.92 11.78 -12.43
CA ALA A 159 1.41 11.08 -11.26
C ALA A 159 1.76 9.59 -11.32
N GLU A 160 1.39 8.89 -12.40
CA GLU A 160 1.69 7.46 -12.56
C GLU A 160 3.19 7.15 -12.49
N CYS A 161 4.03 8.06 -12.99
CA CYS A 161 5.48 7.94 -12.88
C CYS A 161 5.96 8.06 -11.42
N LEU A 162 5.38 8.98 -10.63
CA LEU A 162 5.69 9.13 -9.20
C LEU A 162 5.22 7.91 -8.41
N ASP A 163 4.10 7.32 -8.77
CA ASP A 163 3.50 6.18 -8.07
C ASP A 163 4.34 4.93 -8.29
N ALA A 164 4.66 4.66 -9.56
CA ALA A 164 5.58 3.59 -9.94
C ALA A 164 6.96 3.77 -9.28
N PHE A 165 7.49 5.01 -9.26
CA PHE A 165 8.75 5.34 -8.60
C PHE A 165 8.70 5.06 -7.10
N SER A 166 7.67 5.56 -6.43
CA SER A 166 7.49 5.42 -4.99
C SER A 166 7.33 3.95 -4.61
N ALA A 167 6.58 3.16 -5.38
CA ALA A 167 6.39 1.74 -5.15
C ALA A 167 7.71 0.95 -5.22
N VAL A 168 8.51 1.17 -6.27
CA VAL A 168 9.81 0.51 -6.45
C VAL A 168 10.79 0.90 -5.34
N LEU A 169 10.85 2.19 -5.02
CA LEU A 169 11.71 2.68 -3.95
C LEU A 169 11.31 2.10 -2.59
N ILE A 170 10.02 2.12 -2.25
CA ILE A 170 9.52 1.60 -0.97
C ILE A 170 9.80 0.09 -0.86
N ASP A 171 9.56 -0.70 -1.90
CA ASP A 171 9.87 -2.13 -1.92
C ASP A 171 11.36 -2.41 -1.65
N PHE A 172 12.25 -1.72 -2.36
CA PHE A 172 13.69 -1.83 -2.15
C PHE A 172 14.07 -1.49 -0.70
N LEU A 173 13.54 -0.38 -0.18
CA LEU A 173 13.80 0.04 1.19
C LEU A 173 13.23 -0.95 2.21
N GLU A 174 12.10 -1.59 1.96
CA GLU A 174 11.53 -2.60 2.86
C GLU A 174 12.37 -3.88 2.86
N ARG A 175 12.85 -4.33 1.70
CA ARG A 175 13.67 -5.55 1.59
C ARG A 175 15.07 -5.37 2.15
N ARG A 176 15.72 -4.25 1.87
CA ARG A 176 17.13 -4.02 2.23
C ARG A 176 17.27 -3.34 3.58
N LEU A 177 16.30 -2.50 3.97
CA LEU A 177 16.40 -1.57 5.09
C LEU A 177 15.06 -1.45 5.85
N PRO A 178 14.51 -2.56 6.34
CA PRO A 178 13.22 -2.53 7.02
C PRO A 178 13.30 -1.62 8.26
N ARG A 179 12.19 -0.94 8.61
CA ARG A 179 12.11 -0.12 9.84
C ARG A 179 12.51 -0.86 11.09
N SER A 180 12.09 -2.10 11.14
CA SER A 180 12.21 -3.01 12.26
C SER A 180 12.47 -4.37 11.65
N THR A 181 13.26 -5.18 12.33
CA THR A 181 13.39 -6.59 11.97
C THR A 181 11.99 -7.21 11.83
N PRO A 182 11.64 -7.85 10.70
CA PRO A 182 10.37 -8.52 10.55
C PRO A 182 10.19 -9.54 11.66
N GLU A 183 9.17 -9.35 12.50
CA GLU A 183 8.84 -10.27 13.58
C GLU A 183 7.75 -11.23 13.09
N TYR A 184 8.14 -12.46 12.75
CA TYR A 184 7.18 -13.51 12.42
C TYR A 184 6.69 -14.18 13.70
N ARG A 185 5.42 -13.93 14.03
CA ARG A 185 4.76 -14.60 15.16
C ARG A 185 4.19 -15.94 14.70
N LEU A 186 4.52 -16.99 15.45
CA LEU A 186 4.09 -18.35 15.18
C LEU A 186 3.08 -18.79 16.24
N GLY A 187 2.00 -19.44 15.82
CA GLY A 187 1.00 -19.99 16.72
C GLY A 187 -0.36 -20.16 16.07
N SER A 188 -1.19 -21.00 16.66
CA SER A 188 -2.57 -21.25 16.24
C SER A 188 -3.59 -20.95 17.34
N ASP A 189 -3.17 -20.31 18.44
CA ASP A 189 -4.08 -19.80 19.45
C ASP A 189 -5.00 -18.72 18.86
N ALA A 190 -6.16 -18.51 19.47
CA ALA A 190 -7.20 -17.65 18.92
C ALA A 190 -6.75 -16.20 18.68
N ARG A 191 -5.81 -15.68 19.48
CA ARG A 191 -5.32 -14.31 19.31
C ARG A 191 -4.36 -14.23 18.14
N THR A 192 -3.36 -15.11 18.08
CA THR A 192 -2.38 -15.17 17.00
C THR A 192 -3.06 -15.43 15.65
N LEU A 193 -3.99 -16.38 15.59
CA LEU A 193 -4.73 -16.69 14.37
C LEU A 193 -5.56 -15.50 13.89
N ARG A 194 -6.27 -14.80 14.80
CA ARG A 194 -7.06 -13.61 14.45
C ARG A 194 -6.18 -12.48 13.93
N ASP A 195 -5.04 -12.24 14.58
CA ASP A 195 -4.10 -11.20 14.16
C ASP A 195 -3.51 -11.54 12.77
N ALA A 196 -3.19 -12.81 12.52
CA ALA A 196 -2.71 -13.29 11.22
C ALA A 196 -3.76 -13.18 10.11
N LEU A 197 -5.01 -13.61 10.36
CA LEU A 197 -6.13 -13.44 9.41
C LEU A 197 -6.40 -11.96 9.12
N GLY A 198 -6.19 -11.08 10.11
CA GLY A 198 -6.31 -9.63 9.95
C GLY A 198 -5.27 -9.00 9.03
N CYS A 199 -4.23 -9.73 8.63
CA CYS A 199 -3.25 -9.30 7.62
C CYS A 199 -3.79 -9.38 6.19
N PHE A 200 -4.91 -10.08 5.96
CA PHE A 200 -5.61 -10.03 4.68
C PHE A 200 -6.62 -8.88 4.70
N ALA A 201 -6.36 -7.84 3.92
CA ALA A 201 -7.27 -6.70 3.84
C ALA A 201 -8.55 -7.09 3.06
N THR A 202 -9.70 -6.70 3.59
CA THR A 202 -11.00 -7.01 2.97
C THR A 202 -11.85 -5.76 2.82
N GLY A 203 -12.80 -5.80 1.88
CA GLY A 203 -13.97 -4.93 1.95
C GLY A 203 -14.83 -5.26 3.18
N VAL A 204 -15.87 -4.45 3.40
CA VAL A 204 -16.88 -4.69 4.42
C VAL A 204 -18.23 -4.88 3.76
N THR A 205 -18.97 -5.90 4.18
CA THR A 205 -20.30 -6.19 3.67
C THR A 205 -21.32 -6.24 4.80
N ILE A 206 -22.59 -5.99 4.48
CA ILE A 206 -23.72 -6.35 5.32
C ILE A 206 -24.54 -7.40 4.59
N LEU A 207 -24.67 -8.58 5.19
CA LEU A 207 -25.62 -9.57 4.74
C LEU A 207 -27.01 -9.22 5.27
N THR A 208 -28.03 -9.35 4.43
CA THR A 208 -29.42 -9.09 4.78
C THR A 208 -30.33 -10.22 4.30
N ALA A 209 -31.35 -10.54 5.08
CA ALA A 209 -32.38 -11.53 4.75
C ALA A 209 -33.69 -11.15 5.46
N ARG A 210 -34.71 -11.98 5.30
CA ARG A 210 -35.92 -11.93 6.14
C ARG A 210 -36.01 -13.18 7.00
N ASP A 211 -36.50 -13.00 8.22
CA ASP A 211 -36.92 -14.10 9.07
C ASP A 211 -38.27 -14.68 8.63
N SER A 212 -38.73 -15.73 9.33
CA SER A 212 -40.01 -16.39 9.05
C SER A 212 -41.23 -15.50 9.29
N ALA A 213 -41.10 -14.42 10.06
CA ALA A 213 -42.15 -13.42 10.26
C ALA A 213 -42.08 -12.29 9.22
N GLY A 214 -41.16 -12.38 8.25
CA GLY A 214 -40.93 -11.37 7.22
C GLY A 214 -40.17 -10.15 7.71
N GLN A 215 -39.64 -10.14 8.93
CA GLN A 215 -38.87 -9.00 9.46
C GLN A 215 -37.46 -8.99 8.87
N PRO A 216 -36.92 -7.80 8.56
CA PRO A 216 -35.57 -7.69 8.02
C PRO A 216 -34.54 -8.03 9.10
N VAL A 217 -33.60 -8.89 8.75
CA VAL A 217 -32.42 -9.20 9.57
C VAL A 217 -31.17 -8.90 8.76
N GLY A 218 -30.07 -8.57 9.45
CA GLY A 218 -28.80 -8.43 8.78
C GLY A 218 -27.63 -8.34 9.74
N LEU A 219 -26.43 -8.63 9.24
CA LEU A 219 -25.20 -8.62 10.02
C LEU A 219 -24.03 -8.13 9.17
N THR A 220 -23.09 -7.44 9.81
CA THR A 220 -21.83 -7.08 9.16
C THR A 220 -20.93 -8.31 9.05
N ALA A 221 -20.36 -8.53 7.87
CA ALA A 221 -19.36 -9.56 7.64
C ALA A 221 -18.26 -9.04 6.70
N ASN A 222 -17.05 -9.56 6.89
CA ASN A 222 -15.91 -9.30 6.03
C ASN A 222 -15.28 -10.60 5.50
N SER A 223 -15.97 -11.73 5.65
CA SER A 223 -15.63 -13.06 5.15
C SER A 223 -16.21 -13.34 3.74
N PHE A 224 -16.67 -12.30 3.05
CA PHE A 224 -17.24 -12.38 1.71
C PHE A 224 -16.18 -12.80 0.67
N THR A 225 -16.55 -13.68 -0.27
CA THR A 225 -15.66 -14.11 -1.37
C THR A 225 -16.48 -14.49 -2.61
N SER A 226 -16.03 -14.08 -3.80
CA SER A 226 -16.54 -14.59 -5.08
C SER A 226 -16.07 -16.02 -5.32
N VAL A 227 -16.95 -16.91 -5.77
CA VAL A 227 -16.65 -18.35 -5.92
C VAL A 227 -16.60 -18.78 -7.38
N SER A 228 -17.60 -18.40 -8.18
CA SER A 228 -17.73 -18.84 -9.58
C SER A 228 -18.41 -17.76 -10.42
N LEU A 229 -18.07 -17.71 -11.72
CA LEU A 229 -18.74 -16.84 -12.69
C LEU A 229 -19.86 -17.57 -13.44
N ASP A 230 -19.72 -18.88 -13.69
CA ASP A 230 -20.75 -19.71 -14.33
C ASP A 230 -20.84 -21.11 -13.67
N PRO A 231 -21.88 -21.39 -12.86
CA PRO A 231 -22.92 -20.45 -12.43
C PRO A 231 -22.36 -19.33 -11.54
N PRO A 232 -23.02 -18.16 -11.44
CA PRO A 232 -22.51 -17.03 -10.66
C PRO A 232 -22.70 -17.30 -9.16
N LEU A 233 -21.63 -17.68 -8.47
CA LEU A 233 -21.65 -18.06 -7.05
C LEU A 233 -20.77 -17.13 -6.20
N LEU A 234 -21.22 -16.87 -4.98
CA LEU A 234 -20.48 -16.20 -3.92
C LEU A 234 -20.67 -16.93 -2.59
N LEU A 235 -19.83 -16.62 -1.61
CA LEU A 235 -19.99 -17.10 -0.23
C LEU A 235 -19.73 -16.02 0.81
N ALA A 236 -20.22 -16.27 2.02
CA ALA A 236 -19.82 -15.57 3.23
C ALA A 236 -19.90 -16.51 4.44
N CYS A 237 -19.03 -16.29 5.43
CA CYS A 237 -19.04 -17.06 6.66
C CYS A 237 -19.79 -16.31 7.78
N ILE A 238 -20.72 -16.98 8.45
CA ILE A 238 -21.53 -16.41 9.53
C ILE A 238 -21.25 -17.19 10.82
N ALA A 239 -20.91 -16.49 11.90
CA ALA A 239 -20.68 -17.12 13.19
C ALA A 239 -21.96 -17.84 13.66
N ARG A 240 -21.85 -19.09 14.12
CA ARG A 240 -22.98 -19.87 14.66
C ARG A 240 -23.59 -19.20 15.90
N SER A 241 -22.79 -18.44 16.63
CA SER A 241 -23.22 -17.64 17.79
C SER A 241 -23.94 -16.33 17.42
N SER A 242 -24.06 -16.00 16.13
CA SER A 242 -24.86 -14.87 15.66
C SER A 242 -26.34 -15.13 15.87
N ALA A 243 -27.07 -14.13 16.37
CA ALA A 243 -28.52 -14.20 16.52
C ALA A 243 -29.27 -14.41 15.19
N SER A 244 -28.65 -14.05 14.06
CA SER A 244 -29.24 -14.19 12.72
C SER A 244 -28.78 -15.46 11.99
N SER A 245 -27.95 -16.32 12.61
CA SER A 245 -27.38 -17.51 11.96
C SER A 245 -28.46 -18.45 11.43
N GLU A 246 -29.45 -18.81 12.25
CA GLU A 246 -30.57 -19.68 11.86
C GLU A 246 -31.46 -19.05 10.78
N VAL A 247 -31.60 -17.72 10.78
CA VAL A 247 -32.34 -17.04 9.71
C VAL A 247 -31.62 -17.21 8.37
N PHE A 248 -30.31 -16.99 8.32
CA PHE A 248 -29.54 -17.21 7.09
C PHE A 248 -29.46 -18.68 6.68
N ARG A 249 -29.49 -19.62 7.63
CA ARG A 249 -29.51 -21.06 7.37
C ARG A 249 -30.81 -21.51 6.70
N SER A 250 -31.94 -20.92 7.10
CA SER A 250 -33.28 -21.30 6.64
C SER A 250 -33.79 -20.46 5.47
N SER A 251 -33.37 -19.20 5.34
CA SER A 251 -33.86 -18.30 4.31
C SER A 251 -33.49 -18.77 2.90
N ALA A 252 -34.45 -18.69 1.97
CA ALA A 252 -34.24 -19.05 0.57
C ALA A 252 -33.50 -17.95 -0.20
N HIS A 253 -33.60 -16.69 0.24
CA HIS A 253 -32.99 -15.55 -0.42
C HIS A 253 -32.29 -14.63 0.57
N PHE A 254 -31.17 -14.08 0.15
CA PHE A 254 -30.42 -13.10 0.93
C PHE A 254 -29.72 -12.11 -0.01
N ALA A 255 -29.28 -10.98 0.54
CA ALA A 255 -28.46 -10.02 -0.20
C ALA A 255 -27.14 -9.76 0.52
N VAL A 256 -26.11 -9.47 -0.28
CA VAL A 256 -24.80 -9.01 0.18
C VAL A 256 -24.63 -7.56 -0.26
N ASN A 257 -24.51 -6.65 0.69
CA ASN A 257 -24.36 -5.21 0.46
C ASN A 257 -22.91 -4.80 0.75
N VAL A 258 -22.10 -4.59 -0.29
CA VAL A 258 -20.71 -4.12 -0.19
C VAL A 258 -20.72 -2.63 0.12
N LEU A 259 -20.06 -2.22 1.20
CA LEU A 259 -20.15 -0.87 1.72
C LEU A 259 -19.12 0.06 1.11
N HIS A 260 -19.52 1.30 0.83
CA HIS A 260 -18.59 2.38 0.54
C HIS A 260 -18.13 3.08 1.83
N ILE A 261 -17.08 3.89 1.74
CA ILE A 261 -16.43 4.56 2.87
C ILE A 261 -17.39 5.35 3.79
N GLY A 262 -18.45 5.94 3.24
CA GLY A 262 -19.44 6.73 3.97
C GLY A 262 -20.42 5.88 4.80
N GLN A 263 -20.45 4.56 4.61
CA GLN A 263 -21.32 3.62 5.32
C GLN A 263 -20.64 2.97 6.53
N GLN A 264 -19.49 3.48 7.00
CA GLN A 264 -18.88 3.03 8.25
C GLN A 264 -19.86 3.02 9.45
N PRO A 265 -20.76 4.02 9.63
CA PRO A 265 -21.77 3.96 10.68
C PRO A 265 -22.72 2.75 10.57
N ALA A 266 -23.12 2.38 9.35
CA ALA A 266 -23.97 1.20 9.12
C ALA A 266 -23.22 -0.09 9.49
N SER A 267 -21.95 -0.23 9.08
CA SER A 267 -21.10 -1.37 9.48
C SER A 267 -21.05 -1.58 10.99
N ILE A 268 -20.86 -0.49 11.76
CA ILE A 268 -20.82 -0.54 13.23
C ILE A 268 -22.18 -0.98 13.78
N ARG A 269 -23.27 -0.39 13.30
CA ARG A 269 -24.66 -0.69 13.72
C ARG A 269 -24.99 -2.18 13.52
N PHE A 270 -24.73 -2.71 12.33
CA PHE A 270 -25.01 -4.11 11.97
C PHE A 270 -24.06 -5.13 12.62
N SER A 271 -23.03 -4.68 13.34
CA SER A 271 -22.15 -5.54 14.15
C SER A 271 -22.62 -5.67 15.61
N ARG A 272 -23.59 -4.85 16.06
CA ARG A 272 -24.09 -4.80 17.45
C ARG A 272 -25.38 -5.59 17.61
N ARG A 273 -25.58 -6.21 18.77
CA ARG A 273 -26.75 -7.09 19.04
C ARG A 273 -28.06 -6.32 19.24
N ASP A 274 -28.04 -5.19 19.93
CA ASP A 274 -29.24 -4.56 20.50
C ASP A 274 -29.55 -3.16 19.94
N GLU A 275 -29.36 -2.97 18.63
CA GLU A 275 -29.63 -1.68 17.96
C GLU A 275 -30.70 -1.87 16.88
N ASP A 276 -31.59 -0.90 16.70
CA ASP A 276 -32.49 -0.87 15.54
C ASP A 276 -31.64 -0.66 14.27
N ARG A 277 -31.32 -1.79 13.61
CA ARG A 277 -30.41 -1.83 12.47
C ARG A 277 -31.02 -1.16 11.25
N PHE A 278 -32.30 -1.42 10.99
CA PHE A 278 -32.98 -1.04 9.75
C PHE A 278 -33.76 0.26 9.87
N GLY A 279 -34.18 0.70 11.07
CA GLY A 279 -34.86 1.99 11.24
C GLY A 279 -33.96 3.19 10.96
N ALA A 280 -32.66 3.05 11.15
CA ALA A 280 -31.66 4.11 10.93
C ALA A 280 -30.71 3.86 9.75
N THR A 281 -30.99 2.83 8.95
CA THR A 281 -30.22 2.50 7.74
C THR A 281 -31.17 2.37 6.57
N PRO A 282 -31.16 3.31 5.60
CA PRO A 282 -32.05 3.26 4.44
C PRO A 282 -31.92 1.95 3.65
N TRP A 283 -33.06 1.35 3.32
CA TRP A 283 -33.14 0.10 2.56
C TRP A 283 -34.43 0.04 1.75
N GLU A 284 -34.44 -0.82 0.75
CA GLU A 284 -35.61 -1.10 -0.09
C GLU A 284 -35.80 -2.61 -0.31
N PRO A 285 -37.03 -3.09 -0.56
CA PRO A 285 -37.26 -4.48 -0.96
C PRO A 285 -36.67 -4.76 -2.35
N GLY A 286 -35.81 -5.77 -2.42
CA GLY A 286 -35.26 -6.33 -3.65
C GLY A 286 -36.10 -7.49 -4.21
N LEU A 287 -35.46 -8.34 -5.02
CA LEU A 287 -36.00 -9.61 -5.47
C LEU A 287 -36.43 -10.45 -4.28
N ASN A 288 -37.61 -11.07 -4.42
CA ASN A 288 -38.24 -11.89 -3.38
C ASN A 288 -38.43 -11.14 -2.04
N GLY A 289 -38.46 -9.81 -2.10
CA GLY A 289 -38.61 -8.93 -0.94
C GLY A 289 -37.35 -8.77 -0.09
N THR A 290 -36.21 -9.36 -0.47
CA THR A 290 -34.96 -9.31 0.28
C THR A 290 -34.56 -7.87 0.62
N PRO A 291 -34.20 -7.51 1.86
CA PRO A 291 -33.81 -6.14 2.18
C PRO A 291 -32.51 -5.77 1.48
N VAL A 292 -32.48 -4.69 0.71
CA VAL A 292 -31.28 -4.17 0.03
C VAL A 292 -30.95 -2.79 0.57
N LEU A 293 -29.73 -2.60 1.08
CA LEU A 293 -29.31 -1.30 1.62
C LEU A 293 -29.04 -0.31 0.49
N THR A 294 -29.68 0.85 0.54
CA THR A 294 -29.54 1.86 -0.52
C THR A 294 -28.17 2.53 -0.46
N GLY A 295 -27.64 2.90 -1.63
CA GLY A 295 -26.35 3.58 -1.76
C GLY A 295 -25.11 2.72 -1.50
N SER A 296 -25.26 1.41 -1.31
CA SER A 296 -24.16 0.44 -1.23
C SER A 296 -23.27 0.51 -2.48
N LEU A 297 -21.97 0.25 -2.32
CA LEU A 297 -21.01 0.23 -3.42
C LEU A 297 -21.36 -0.85 -4.45
N ALA A 298 -21.74 -2.03 -3.96
CA ALA A 298 -22.31 -3.10 -4.76
C ALA A 298 -23.35 -3.86 -3.95
N THR A 299 -24.32 -4.44 -4.63
CA THR A 299 -25.31 -5.34 -4.04
C THR A 299 -25.42 -6.59 -4.90
N PHE A 300 -25.42 -7.75 -4.24
CA PHE A 300 -25.71 -9.04 -4.84
C PHE A 300 -26.95 -9.63 -4.18
N GLU A 301 -28.02 -9.81 -4.94
CA GLU A 301 -29.24 -10.49 -4.49
C GLU A 301 -29.16 -11.94 -4.93
N CYS A 302 -29.33 -12.86 -3.98
CA CYS A 302 -28.98 -14.26 -4.15
C CYS A 302 -30.11 -15.18 -3.75
N ALA A 303 -30.27 -16.27 -4.49
CA ALA A 303 -30.88 -17.49 -3.98
C ALA A 303 -29.82 -18.28 -3.18
N ARG A 304 -30.21 -18.84 -2.04
CA ARG A 304 -29.33 -19.72 -1.25
C ARG A 304 -29.03 -20.99 -2.05
N HIS A 305 -27.76 -21.21 -2.35
CA HIS A 305 -27.28 -22.35 -3.10
C HIS A 305 -26.99 -23.53 -2.17
N ASP A 306 -26.17 -23.31 -1.14
CA ASP A 306 -25.83 -24.33 -0.14
C ASP A 306 -25.41 -23.71 1.20
N VAL A 307 -25.38 -24.53 2.26
CA VAL A 307 -24.85 -24.17 3.57
C VAL A 307 -23.97 -25.30 4.10
N HIS A 308 -22.70 -25.01 4.34
CA HIS A 308 -21.76 -25.96 4.91
C HIS A 308 -21.36 -25.59 6.34
N GLU A 309 -20.99 -26.60 7.13
CA GLU A 309 -20.40 -26.38 8.45
C GLU A 309 -18.92 -25.98 8.30
N GLY A 310 -18.49 -24.95 9.04
CA GLY A 310 -17.14 -24.40 9.01
C GLY A 310 -16.58 -24.17 10.42
N GLY A 311 -16.74 -25.16 11.30
CA GLY A 311 -16.34 -25.06 12.71
C GLY A 311 -17.31 -24.22 13.54
N ASP A 312 -16.84 -23.07 14.03
CA ASP A 312 -17.67 -22.11 14.78
C ASP A 312 -18.47 -21.16 13.86
N HIS A 313 -18.33 -21.31 12.55
CA HIS A 313 -19.09 -20.61 11.51
C HIS A 313 -19.88 -21.58 10.62
N ILE A 314 -20.91 -21.07 9.96
CA ILE A 314 -21.47 -21.67 8.74
C ILE A 314 -20.90 -20.97 7.52
N ILE A 315 -20.72 -21.70 6.42
CA ILE A 315 -20.37 -21.17 5.11
C ILE A 315 -21.66 -21.10 4.30
N LEU A 316 -22.19 -19.89 4.11
CA LEU A 316 -23.39 -19.64 3.31
C LEU A 316 -22.97 -19.39 1.86
N MET A 317 -23.43 -20.22 0.94
CA MET A 317 -23.21 -20.04 -0.50
C MET A 317 -24.49 -19.53 -1.17
N GLY A 318 -24.34 -18.52 -2.03
CA GLY A 318 -25.44 -17.92 -2.78
C GLY A 318 -25.18 -17.94 -4.28
N GLN A 319 -26.21 -18.27 -5.05
CA GLN A 319 -26.23 -18.05 -6.49
C GLN A 319 -26.81 -16.66 -6.76
N VAL A 320 -26.04 -15.82 -7.46
CA VAL A 320 -26.40 -14.44 -7.74
C VAL A 320 -27.50 -14.40 -8.80
N GLU A 321 -28.65 -13.84 -8.43
CA GLU A 321 -29.79 -13.63 -9.31
C GLU A 321 -29.77 -12.21 -9.90
N ARG A 322 -29.24 -11.24 -9.15
CA ARG A 322 -29.07 -9.85 -9.60
C ARG A 322 -27.88 -9.18 -8.93
N ALA A 323 -27.10 -8.44 -9.71
CA ALA A 323 -26.01 -7.61 -9.22
C ALA A 323 -26.21 -6.15 -9.63
N ARG A 324 -25.83 -5.22 -8.75
CA ARG A 324 -25.77 -3.77 -9.01
C ARG A 324 -24.49 -3.21 -8.39
N PHE A 325 -23.88 -2.18 -8.99
CA PHE A 325 -22.68 -1.54 -8.44
C PHE A 325 -22.56 -0.07 -8.87
N GLU A 326 -21.84 0.71 -8.07
CA GLU A 326 -21.44 2.09 -8.35
C GLU A 326 -19.91 2.14 -8.48
N PRO A 327 -19.34 2.34 -9.68
CA PRO A 327 -17.89 2.21 -9.90
C PRO A 327 -17.06 3.39 -9.36
N ARG A 328 -17.67 4.51 -8.96
CA ARG A 328 -16.93 5.76 -8.68
C ARG A 328 -16.68 6.04 -7.19
N ARG A 329 -17.20 5.23 -6.27
CA ARG A 329 -17.07 5.47 -4.83
C ARG A 329 -15.98 4.59 -4.22
N ASP A 330 -15.29 5.12 -3.22
CA ASP A 330 -14.28 4.36 -2.49
C ASP A 330 -14.92 3.29 -1.58
N PRO A 331 -14.36 2.07 -1.53
CA PRO A 331 -14.82 1.02 -0.65
C PRO A 331 -14.49 1.31 0.82
N LEU A 332 -15.33 0.81 1.72
CA LEU A 332 -14.97 0.70 3.13
C LEU A 332 -14.06 -0.52 3.31
N LEU A 333 -12.83 -0.31 3.79
CA LEU A 333 -11.87 -1.37 4.03
C LEU A 333 -11.73 -1.71 5.51
N TYR A 334 -11.43 -2.96 5.80
CA TYR A 334 -11.06 -3.45 7.13
C TYR A 334 -9.73 -4.19 7.08
N PHE A 335 -8.79 -3.78 7.91
CA PHE A 335 -7.44 -4.35 7.95
C PHE A 335 -6.84 -4.21 9.35
N ARG A 336 -6.28 -5.31 9.88
CA ARG A 336 -5.67 -5.39 11.23
C ARG A 336 -6.56 -4.79 12.32
N GLY A 337 -7.85 -5.17 12.31
CA GLY A 337 -8.82 -4.80 13.33
C GLY A 337 -9.35 -3.36 13.26
N LYS A 338 -9.09 -2.63 12.16
CA LYS A 338 -9.47 -1.22 12.03
C LYS A 338 -9.97 -0.91 10.62
N TYR A 339 -10.84 0.09 10.51
CA TYR A 339 -11.22 0.65 9.21
C TYR A 339 -10.03 1.33 8.52
N ARG A 340 -9.96 1.21 7.20
CA ARG A 340 -8.93 1.81 6.33
C ARG A 340 -9.57 2.45 5.10
N ARG A 341 -8.76 3.23 4.39
CA ARG A 341 -9.10 3.86 3.11
C ARG A 341 -8.15 3.34 2.04
N LEU A 342 -8.62 3.27 0.80
CA LEU A 342 -7.68 3.16 -0.32
C LEU A 342 -6.86 4.45 -0.35
N HIS A 343 -5.55 4.27 -0.43
CA HIS A 343 -4.66 5.32 -0.90
C HIS A 343 -4.26 4.85 -2.28
N PHE A 344 -4.83 5.49 -3.31
CA PHE A 344 -4.18 5.49 -4.61
C PHE A 344 -2.86 6.20 -4.36
N SER A 345 -1.77 5.43 -4.41
CA SER A 345 -0.43 5.99 -4.56
C SER A 345 -0.49 6.83 -5.80
#